data_AF-A0A9N8WH33-F1
#
_entry.id   AF-A0A9N8WH33-F1
#
_cell.length_a   1.000
_cell.length_b   1.000
_cell.length_c   1.000
_cell.angle_alpha   90.00
_cell.angle_beta   90.00
_cell.angle_gamma   90.00
#
_symmetry.space_group_name_H-M   'P 1'
#
loop_
_entity.id
_entity.type
_entity.pdbx_description
1 polymer ?
#
loop_
_entity_poly.entity_id
_entity_poly.type
_entity_poly.pdbx_seq_one_letter_code
_entity_poly.pdbx_strand_id
1 'polypeptide(L)'
;MPLLHTIPTVLSTSVNRIIKGRPRPTWNYKFHVGFNLFKSMLTATFDRPIEEVQIISNSTKISPPPGISVKENIELSDNYRAIAQIHLEKLLPKYDDVLDPKWKDTNGEELTGEWVYLDDLPKKHPIVLFLHGGYFCIGGTKMIRSLAIEIAKICKAKVFGVDYRLSPQHQFPAALCDAIAAYLYLINPGEDAEFDPIDPKRIVIMGESSGGGLAMALTLFLRDADPNLIGLDSLCPMATYRPKPQVSSPAWVQYQEDSQKLADQIKKKNPLIIGDESFQRNEQIQMYCNNEALAIPYVSPLLAESLGGMPPMLLQVGEIERVHNEVVLFGHKATQPHKFRVPQYSTSNFDKSPFQKPTSVILEVYDDMPHGWQRFPSAEQAQISFHRTCNFIKYVTLVENDSTENSLFKGIRINNKGEERPLEQYDLDVLKWDKVGIVPDIIDNTKAKLISNNF
;
A
#
# COMPACT_ATOMS: atom_id res chain seq x y z
N MET A 1 -18.98 -26.42 -7.51
CA MET A 1 -18.50 -26.07 -8.86
C MET A 1 -17.20 -25.23 -8.97
N PRO A 2 -16.59 -24.63 -7.91
CA PRO A 2 -15.33 -23.88 -8.07
C PRO A 2 -14.11 -24.74 -8.47
N LEU A 3 -14.04 -25.99 -8.00
CA LEU A 3 -12.89 -26.89 -8.27
C LEU A 3 -12.65 -27.13 -9.77
N LEU A 4 -13.70 -27.24 -10.58
CA LEU A 4 -13.58 -27.53 -12.02
C LEU A 4 -12.87 -26.41 -12.79
N HIS A 5 -12.98 -25.16 -12.38
CA HIS A 5 -12.33 -24.01 -13.03
C HIS A 5 -10.82 -23.92 -12.72
N THR A 6 -10.35 -24.53 -11.63
CA THR A 6 -8.94 -24.46 -11.20
C THR A 6 -8.08 -25.58 -11.78
N ILE A 7 -8.69 -26.70 -12.17
CA ILE A 7 -8.01 -27.89 -12.71
C ILE A 7 -7.11 -27.56 -13.92
N PRO A 8 -7.53 -26.76 -14.91
CA PRO A 8 -6.68 -26.43 -16.05
C PRO A 8 -5.40 -25.68 -15.63
N THR A 9 -5.51 -24.71 -14.70
CA THR A 9 -4.36 -23.94 -14.22
C THR A 9 -3.39 -24.81 -13.42
N VAL A 10 -3.90 -25.68 -12.54
CA VAL A 10 -3.06 -26.61 -11.77
C VAL A 10 -2.35 -27.59 -12.69
N LEU A 11 -3.07 -28.19 -13.64
CA LEU A 11 -2.50 -29.15 -14.60
C LEU A 11 -1.45 -28.49 -15.49
N SER A 12 -1.77 -27.33 -16.08
CA SER A 12 -0.84 -26.56 -16.90
C SER A 12 0.42 -26.15 -16.12
N THR A 13 0.27 -25.71 -14.86
CA THR A 13 1.40 -25.35 -13.99
C THR A 13 2.29 -26.57 -13.71
N SER A 14 1.67 -27.72 -13.45
CA SER A 14 2.37 -28.98 -13.16
C SER A 14 3.16 -29.47 -14.37
N VAL A 15 2.52 -29.52 -15.55
CA VAL A 15 3.15 -29.93 -16.81
C VAL A 15 4.30 -29.00 -17.17
N ASN A 16 4.08 -27.68 -17.10
CA ASN A 16 5.14 -26.70 -17.37
C ASN A 16 6.34 -26.87 -16.44
N ARG A 17 6.11 -27.16 -15.15
CA ARG A 17 7.19 -27.38 -14.19
C ARG A 17 7.99 -28.66 -14.46
N ILE A 18 7.34 -29.71 -14.96
CA ILE A 18 8.01 -30.95 -15.36
C ILE A 18 8.89 -30.69 -16.60
N ILE A 19 8.35 -29.98 -17.59
CA ILE A 19 9.04 -29.73 -18.87
C ILE A 19 10.17 -28.70 -18.72
N LYS A 20 9.91 -27.59 -18.04
CA LYS A 20 10.81 -26.41 -18.00
C LYS A 20 11.57 -26.26 -16.67
N GLY A 21 11.29 -27.11 -15.69
CA GLY A 21 11.83 -26.97 -14.34
C GLY A 21 11.10 -25.89 -13.52
N ARG A 22 11.73 -25.48 -12.41
CA ARG A 22 11.17 -24.43 -11.56
C ARG A 22 11.30 -23.07 -12.26
N PRO A 23 10.29 -22.18 -12.18
CA PRO A 23 10.41 -20.83 -12.75
C PRO A 23 11.52 -20.02 -12.08
N ARG A 24 11.75 -20.27 -10.78
CA ARG A 24 12.80 -19.69 -9.96
C ARG A 24 13.35 -20.72 -8.97
N PRO A 25 14.62 -20.60 -8.54
CA PRO A 25 15.23 -21.49 -7.54
C PRO A 25 14.39 -21.66 -6.28
N THR A 26 13.89 -20.55 -5.72
CA THR A 26 13.18 -20.54 -4.43
C THR A 26 11.71 -20.96 -4.52
N TRP A 27 11.14 -21.08 -5.73
CA TRP A 27 9.73 -21.39 -5.90
C TRP A 27 9.45 -22.88 -5.72
N ASN A 28 8.99 -23.27 -4.54
CA ASN A 28 8.46 -24.60 -4.30
C ASN A 28 7.15 -24.84 -5.11
N TYR A 29 6.71 -26.10 -5.18
CA TYR A 29 5.55 -26.46 -6.01
C TYR A 29 4.25 -25.81 -5.52
N LYS A 30 4.00 -25.81 -4.21
CA LYS A 30 2.78 -25.25 -3.60
C LYS A 30 2.67 -23.76 -3.89
N PHE A 31 3.76 -23.03 -3.71
CA PHE A 31 3.83 -21.61 -4.02
C PHE A 31 3.59 -21.34 -5.51
N HIS A 32 4.27 -22.06 -6.41
CA HIS A 32 4.09 -21.87 -7.85
C HIS A 32 2.64 -22.10 -8.31
N VAL A 33 1.98 -23.14 -7.81
CA VAL A 33 0.56 -23.42 -8.11
C VAL A 33 -0.34 -22.35 -7.51
N GLY A 34 -0.16 -22.00 -6.24
CA GLY A 34 -0.96 -20.97 -5.56
C GLY A 34 -0.87 -19.62 -6.27
N PHE A 35 0.35 -19.22 -6.63
CA PHE A 35 0.61 -17.98 -7.34
C PHE A 35 -0.06 -17.94 -8.72
N ASN A 36 0.07 -19.01 -9.52
CA ASN A 36 -0.60 -19.06 -10.83
C ASN A 36 -2.14 -19.08 -10.74
N LEU A 37 -2.69 -19.69 -9.68
CA LEU A 37 -4.13 -19.63 -9.41
C LEU A 37 -4.58 -18.20 -9.09
N PHE A 38 -3.83 -17.50 -8.24
CA PHE A 38 -4.09 -16.11 -7.90
C PHE A 38 -3.98 -15.20 -9.13
N LYS A 39 -2.93 -15.37 -9.93
CA LYS A 39 -2.72 -14.64 -11.19
C LYS A 39 -3.86 -14.87 -12.19
N SER A 40 -4.31 -16.12 -12.33
CA SER A 40 -5.45 -16.49 -13.17
C SER A 40 -6.74 -15.81 -12.67
N MET A 41 -6.98 -15.84 -11.36
CA MET A 41 -8.11 -15.17 -10.73
C MET A 41 -8.09 -13.66 -10.98
N LEU A 42 -6.95 -12.98 -10.75
CA LEU A 42 -6.80 -11.55 -11.03
C LEU A 42 -7.06 -11.23 -12.50
N THR A 43 -6.52 -12.03 -13.42
CA THR A 43 -6.72 -11.81 -14.87
C THR A 43 -8.20 -11.93 -15.25
N ALA A 44 -8.92 -12.89 -14.66
CA ALA A 44 -10.35 -13.06 -14.89
C ALA A 44 -11.21 -11.90 -14.36
N THR A 45 -10.67 -11.01 -13.53
CA THR A 45 -11.37 -9.80 -13.09
C THR A 45 -11.31 -8.66 -14.09
N PHE A 46 -10.41 -8.70 -15.07
CA PHE A 46 -10.31 -7.64 -16.08
C PHE A 46 -11.49 -7.60 -17.05
N ASP A 47 -12.20 -8.72 -17.18
CA ASP A 47 -13.37 -8.89 -18.04
C ASP A 47 -14.70 -8.70 -17.28
N ARG A 48 -14.68 -8.01 -16.14
CA ARG A 48 -15.85 -7.76 -15.29
C ARG A 48 -16.02 -6.28 -14.95
N PRO A 49 -17.26 -5.79 -14.74
CA PRO A 49 -17.51 -4.47 -14.18
C PRO A 49 -16.75 -4.23 -12.86
N ILE A 50 -16.21 -3.03 -12.66
CA ILE A 50 -15.38 -2.74 -11.48
C ILE A 50 -16.13 -2.95 -10.16
N GLU A 51 -17.42 -2.63 -10.13
CA GLU A 51 -18.33 -2.79 -9.00
C GLU A 51 -18.47 -4.27 -8.62
N GLU A 52 -18.58 -5.15 -9.61
CA GLU A 52 -18.64 -6.60 -9.37
C GLU A 52 -17.31 -7.11 -8.80
N VAL A 53 -16.18 -6.62 -9.34
CA VAL A 53 -14.86 -7.02 -8.83
C VAL A 53 -14.65 -6.54 -7.40
N GLN A 54 -15.09 -5.33 -7.05
CA GLN A 54 -15.03 -4.79 -5.70
C GLN A 54 -15.79 -5.71 -4.73
N ILE A 55 -17.04 -6.07 -5.05
CA ILE A 55 -17.85 -7.02 -4.25
C ILE A 55 -17.12 -8.37 -4.11
N ILE A 56 -16.62 -8.94 -5.20
CA ILE A 56 -15.95 -10.24 -5.18
C ILE A 56 -14.69 -10.17 -4.31
N SER A 57 -13.88 -9.13 -4.47
CA SER A 57 -12.61 -8.97 -3.76
C SER A 57 -12.80 -8.92 -2.24
N ASN A 58 -13.89 -8.31 -1.77
CA ASN A 58 -14.22 -8.23 -0.33
C ASN A 58 -15.25 -9.27 0.13
N SER A 59 -15.44 -10.37 -0.60
CA SER A 59 -16.39 -11.43 -0.25
C SER A 59 -15.74 -12.72 0.28
N THR A 60 -14.41 -12.71 0.46
CA THR A 60 -13.64 -13.90 0.81
C THR A 60 -14.06 -14.43 2.19
N LYS A 61 -14.57 -15.67 2.24
CA LYS A 61 -14.98 -16.32 3.49
C LYS A 61 -13.84 -17.16 4.05
N ILE A 62 -12.95 -16.51 4.81
CA ILE A 62 -11.93 -17.20 5.61
C ILE A 62 -12.45 -17.32 7.04
N SER A 63 -12.75 -18.54 7.46
CA SER A 63 -13.05 -18.84 8.86
C SER A 63 -11.76 -18.70 9.69
N PRO A 64 -11.80 -17.98 10.82
CA PRO A 64 -10.63 -17.92 11.69
C PRO A 64 -10.33 -19.30 12.27
N PRO A 65 -9.04 -19.67 12.42
CA PRO A 65 -8.67 -20.89 13.13
C PRO A 65 -8.99 -20.77 14.64
N PRO A 66 -9.05 -21.88 15.39
CA PRO A 66 -9.27 -21.85 16.83
C PRO A 66 -8.28 -20.93 17.56
N GLY A 67 -8.77 -20.18 18.55
CA GLY A 67 -7.98 -19.22 19.33
C GLY A 67 -7.83 -17.84 18.68
N ILE A 68 -8.52 -17.58 17.56
CA ILE A 68 -8.55 -16.28 16.88
C ILE A 68 -9.98 -15.77 16.79
N SER A 69 -10.17 -14.55 17.26
CA SER A 69 -11.38 -13.78 17.11
C SER A 69 -11.28 -12.86 15.89
N VAL A 70 -12.39 -12.79 15.14
CA VAL A 70 -12.60 -11.82 14.07
C VAL A 70 -13.91 -11.08 14.38
N LYS A 71 -13.85 -9.77 14.53
CA LYS A 71 -15.03 -8.90 14.66
C LYS A 71 -15.16 -8.08 13.38
N GLU A 72 -16.11 -8.47 12.54
CA GLU A 72 -16.40 -7.81 11.25
C GLU A 72 -17.36 -6.62 11.43
N ASN A 73 -17.41 -5.74 10.43
CA ASN A 73 -18.38 -4.64 10.33
C ASN A 73 -18.37 -3.70 11.54
N ILE A 74 -17.17 -3.36 12.02
CA ILE A 74 -17.02 -2.31 13.02
C ILE A 74 -17.28 -0.98 12.32
N GLU A 75 -18.42 -0.37 12.61
CA GLU A 75 -18.78 0.94 12.06
C GLU A 75 -17.96 2.04 12.75
N LEU A 76 -17.40 2.95 11.95
CA LEU A 76 -16.75 4.16 12.42
C LEU A 76 -17.69 5.32 12.14
N SER A 77 -18.01 6.10 13.19
CA SER A 77 -18.84 7.30 13.06
C SER A 77 -18.33 8.24 11.97
N ASP A 78 -19.25 8.80 11.17
CA ASP A 78 -18.95 9.83 10.15
C ASP A 78 -18.21 11.05 10.72
N ASN A 79 -18.31 11.29 12.03
CA ASN A 79 -17.53 12.33 12.70
C ASN A 79 -16.01 12.17 12.48
N TYR A 80 -15.50 10.94 12.40
CA TYR A 80 -14.08 10.72 12.11
C TYR A 80 -13.69 11.15 10.70
N ARG A 81 -14.56 10.91 9.71
CA ARG A 81 -14.36 11.43 8.35
C ARG A 81 -14.46 12.96 8.32
N ALA A 82 -15.42 13.55 9.04
CA ALA A 82 -15.53 15.01 9.13
C ALA A 82 -14.26 15.65 9.71
N ILE A 83 -13.71 15.10 10.78
CA ILE A 83 -12.44 15.56 11.37
C ILE A 83 -11.28 15.34 10.39
N ALA A 84 -11.21 14.17 9.74
CA ALA A 84 -10.19 13.89 8.73
C ALA A 84 -10.22 14.90 7.56
N GLN A 85 -11.40 15.28 7.09
CA GLN A 85 -11.58 16.31 6.06
C GLN A 85 -11.03 17.66 6.53
N ILE A 86 -11.32 18.08 7.76
CA ILE A 86 -10.78 19.33 8.33
C ILE A 86 -9.25 19.33 8.34
N HIS A 87 -8.61 18.19 8.63
CA HIS A 87 -7.15 18.09 8.57
C HIS A 87 -6.64 18.13 7.13
N LEU A 88 -7.28 17.43 6.19
CA LEU A 88 -6.90 17.43 4.78
C LEU A 88 -7.00 18.84 4.17
N GLU A 89 -8.03 19.59 4.52
CA GLU A 89 -8.26 20.97 4.08
C GLU A 89 -7.20 21.97 4.57
N LYS A 90 -6.30 21.58 5.50
CA LYS A 90 -5.15 22.41 5.87
C LYS A 90 -3.98 22.26 4.88
N LEU A 91 -3.83 21.10 4.25
CA LEU A 91 -2.64 20.74 3.46
C LEU A 91 -2.91 20.62 1.95
N LEU A 92 -4.16 20.30 1.58
CA LEU A 92 -4.57 20.14 0.18
C LEU A 92 -4.96 21.41 -0.60
N PRO A 93 -5.27 22.60 -0.02
CA PRO A 93 -5.75 23.74 -0.81
C PRO A 93 -4.84 24.16 -1.98
N LYS A 94 -3.52 23.97 -1.86
CA LYS A 94 -2.55 24.21 -2.95
C LYS A 94 -2.70 23.28 -4.16
N TYR A 95 -3.55 22.25 -4.06
CA TYR A 95 -3.83 21.26 -5.09
C TYR A 95 -5.29 21.28 -5.54
N ASP A 96 -6.14 22.16 -5.01
CA ASP A 96 -7.58 22.17 -5.27
C ASP A 96 -7.94 22.25 -6.76
N ASP A 97 -7.07 22.82 -7.59
CA ASP A 97 -7.29 22.91 -9.03
C ASP A 97 -7.27 21.56 -9.76
N VAL A 98 -6.67 20.51 -9.17
CA VAL A 98 -6.53 19.18 -9.79
C VAL A 98 -7.29 18.08 -9.05
N LEU A 99 -8.08 18.42 -8.02
CA LEU A 99 -8.84 17.49 -7.21
C LEU A 99 -10.33 17.53 -7.57
N ASP A 100 -10.97 16.36 -7.62
CA ASP A 100 -12.43 16.29 -7.77
C ASP A 100 -13.09 16.49 -6.40
N PRO A 101 -13.83 17.59 -6.15
CA PRO A 101 -14.46 17.86 -4.86
C PRO A 101 -15.44 16.77 -4.40
N LYS A 102 -15.90 15.87 -5.28
CA LYS A 102 -16.74 14.72 -4.93
C LYS A 102 -16.11 13.79 -3.91
N TRP A 103 -14.79 13.83 -3.69
CA TRP A 103 -14.13 13.03 -2.65
C TRP A 103 -14.70 13.28 -1.23
N LYS A 104 -15.29 14.47 -1.01
CA LYS A 104 -15.95 14.84 0.26
C LYS A 104 -17.29 14.16 0.46
N ASP A 105 -17.94 13.76 -0.63
CA ASP A 105 -19.21 13.05 -0.60
C ASP A 105 -18.95 11.57 -0.28
N THR A 106 -19.63 11.06 0.73
CA THR A 106 -19.58 9.64 1.09
C THR A 106 -20.63 8.83 0.35
N ASN A 107 -21.59 9.47 -0.33
CA ASN A 107 -22.79 8.85 -0.90
C ASN A 107 -23.59 8.02 0.12
N GLY A 108 -23.48 8.34 1.41
CA GLY A 108 -24.07 7.57 2.50
C GLY A 108 -23.39 6.21 2.76
N GLU A 109 -22.23 5.95 2.17
CA GLU A 109 -21.44 4.75 2.45
C GLU A 109 -20.82 4.84 3.85
N GLU A 110 -21.08 3.84 4.69
CA GLU A 110 -20.49 3.73 6.02
C GLU A 110 -18.99 3.40 5.95
N LEU A 111 -18.19 3.96 6.85
CA LEU A 111 -16.81 3.51 7.03
C LEU A 111 -16.81 2.33 7.99
N THR A 112 -16.34 1.17 7.52
CA THR A 112 -16.28 -0.04 8.33
C THR A 112 -14.87 -0.59 8.46
N GLY A 113 -14.64 -1.36 9.51
CA GLY A 113 -13.39 -2.06 9.74
C GLY A 113 -13.59 -3.46 10.33
N GLU A 114 -12.47 -4.14 10.54
CA GLU A 114 -12.42 -5.50 11.06
C GLU A 114 -11.29 -5.63 12.09
N TRP A 115 -11.62 -6.14 13.27
CA TRP A 115 -10.61 -6.57 14.24
C TRP A 115 -10.26 -8.04 14.05
N VAL A 116 -8.97 -8.35 14.02
CA VAL A 116 -8.42 -9.72 14.02
C VAL A 116 -7.39 -9.84 15.15
N TYR A 117 -7.60 -10.78 16.08
CA TYR A 117 -6.74 -10.94 17.24
C TYR A 117 -6.85 -12.33 17.89
N LEU A 118 -5.85 -12.69 18.69
CA LEU A 118 -5.89 -13.92 19.50
C LEU A 118 -6.80 -13.76 20.72
N ASP A 119 -7.55 -14.81 21.05
CA ASP A 119 -8.44 -14.81 22.22
C ASP A 119 -7.68 -14.61 23.53
N ASP A 120 -6.43 -15.08 23.59
CA ASP A 120 -5.52 -15.03 24.73
C ASP A 120 -4.44 -13.93 24.60
N LEU A 121 -4.80 -12.78 24.01
CA LEU A 121 -3.86 -11.69 23.77
C LEU A 121 -3.21 -11.17 25.08
N PRO A 122 -1.89 -10.95 25.12
CA PRO A 122 -1.24 -10.35 26.29
C PRO A 122 -1.81 -8.98 26.64
N LYS A 123 -1.83 -8.61 27.93
CA LYS A 123 -2.37 -7.30 28.38
C LYS A 123 -1.71 -6.11 27.68
N LYS A 124 -0.39 -6.16 27.46
CA LYS A 124 0.36 -5.20 26.63
C LYS A 124 0.64 -5.87 25.29
N HIS A 125 0.04 -5.36 24.22
CA HIS A 125 0.18 -5.89 22.87
C HIS A 125 0.27 -4.74 21.84
N PRO A 126 0.92 -4.96 20.70
CA PRO A 126 0.92 -4.00 19.59
C PRO A 126 -0.47 -3.91 18.93
N ILE A 127 -0.80 -2.74 18.43
CA ILE A 127 -1.94 -2.51 17.53
C ILE A 127 -1.41 -2.31 16.12
N VAL A 128 -2.00 -2.97 15.14
CA VAL A 128 -1.66 -2.79 13.72
C VAL A 128 -2.86 -2.19 13.00
N LEU A 129 -2.73 -0.98 12.44
CA LEU A 129 -3.68 -0.44 11.48
C LEU A 129 -3.30 -0.96 10.10
N PHE A 130 -4.10 -1.87 9.54
CA PHE A 130 -3.82 -2.53 8.28
C PHE A 130 -4.61 -1.89 7.13
N LEU A 131 -3.88 -1.41 6.12
CA LEU A 131 -4.39 -0.82 4.90
C LEU A 131 -4.21 -1.83 3.75
N HIS A 132 -5.32 -2.32 3.20
CA HIS A 132 -5.28 -3.41 2.22
C HIS A 132 -4.72 -2.96 0.86
N GLY A 133 -4.19 -3.90 0.08
CA GLY A 133 -3.80 -3.66 -1.31
C GLY A 133 -4.99 -3.70 -2.27
N GLY A 134 -4.71 -3.50 -3.56
CA GLY A 134 -5.73 -3.60 -4.62
C GLY A 134 -5.86 -2.37 -5.50
N TYR A 135 -4.76 -1.69 -5.82
CA TYR A 135 -4.70 -0.58 -6.78
C TYR A 135 -5.57 0.63 -6.39
N PHE A 136 -5.95 0.75 -5.11
CA PHE A 136 -7.03 1.65 -4.63
C PHE A 136 -8.41 1.38 -5.25
N CYS A 137 -8.57 0.31 -6.04
CA CYS A 137 -9.77 0.07 -6.83
C CYS A 137 -10.54 -1.17 -6.38
N ILE A 138 -9.88 -2.11 -5.72
CA ILE A 138 -10.44 -3.37 -5.21
C ILE A 138 -9.82 -3.67 -3.84
N GLY A 139 -10.38 -4.68 -3.19
CA GLY A 139 -9.90 -5.20 -1.93
C GLY A 139 -10.87 -4.89 -0.79
N GLY A 140 -10.35 -5.09 0.41
CA GLY A 140 -11.06 -4.90 1.66
C GLY A 140 -10.48 -5.80 2.75
N THR A 141 -11.01 -5.67 3.95
CA THR A 141 -10.62 -6.41 5.16
C THR A 141 -10.67 -7.92 4.93
N LYS A 142 -11.73 -8.42 4.28
CA LYS A 142 -11.90 -9.86 4.02
C LYS A 142 -10.86 -10.40 3.05
N MET A 143 -10.40 -9.59 2.10
CA MET A 143 -9.35 -9.98 1.14
C MET A 143 -8.01 -10.24 1.82
N ILE A 144 -7.70 -9.47 2.88
CA ILE A 144 -6.42 -9.54 3.60
C ILE A 144 -6.51 -10.28 4.93
N ARG A 145 -7.67 -10.88 5.24
CA ARG A 145 -7.90 -11.55 6.54
C ARG A 145 -6.89 -12.66 6.84
N SER A 146 -6.49 -13.46 5.85
CA SER A 146 -5.46 -14.49 6.07
C SER A 146 -4.12 -13.89 6.51
N LEU A 147 -3.76 -12.74 5.95
CA LEU A 147 -2.56 -12.01 6.30
C LEU A 147 -2.69 -11.37 7.70
N ALA A 148 -3.83 -10.76 8.00
CA ALA A 148 -4.13 -10.22 9.33
C ALA A 148 -4.10 -11.32 10.42
N ILE A 149 -4.59 -12.52 10.11
CA ILE A 149 -4.52 -13.71 10.97
C ILE A 149 -3.07 -14.10 11.27
N GLU A 150 -2.22 -14.20 10.24
CA GLU A 150 -0.81 -14.57 10.45
C GLU A 150 -0.05 -13.50 11.25
N ILE A 151 -0.33 -12.21 11.00
CA ILE A 151 0.23 -11.10 11.78
C ILE A 151 -0.23 -11.19 13.24
N ALA A 152 -1.53 -11.35 13.50
CA ALA A 152 -2.06 -11.48 14.85
C ALA A 152 -1.41 -12.65 15.60
N LYS A 153 -1.28 -13.81 14.95
CA LYS A 153 -0.66 -15.01 15.51
C LYS A 153 0.82 -14.83 15.84
N ILE A 154 1.61 -14.41 14.86
CA ILE A 154 3.08 -14.37 14.95
C ILE A 154 3.53 -13.16 15.78
N CYS A 155 2.87 -12.03 15.62
CA CYS A 155 3.20 -10.78 16.32
C CYS A 155 2.60 -10.67 17.72
N LYS A 156 1.59 -11.51 18.04
CA LYS A 156 0.76 -11.35 19.24
C LYS A 156 0.15 -9.94 19.30
N ALA A 157 -0.32 -9.48 18.14
CA ALA A 157 -0.85 -8.13 17.92
C ALA A 157 -2.36 -8.16 17.69
N LYS A 158 -3.02 -7.04 17.95
CA LYS A 158 -4.42 -6.80 17.55
C LYS A 158 -4.40 -6.04 16.22
N VAL A 159 -4.99 -6.61 15.18
CA VAL A 159 -4.98 -6.01 13.83
C VAL A 159 -6.34 -5.38 13.54
N PHE A 160 -6.36 -4.11 13.18
CA PHE A 160 -7.53 -3.39 12.69
C PHE A 160 -7.37 -3.12 11.19
N GLY A 161 -8.15 -3.82 10.37
CA GLY A 161 -8.27 -3.47 8.95
C GLY A 161 -9.38 -2.46 8.74
N VAL A 162 -9.22 -1.55 7.77
CA VAL A 162 -10.28 -0.61 7.34
C VAL A 162 -10.69 -0.88 5.90
N ASP A 163 -11.99 -0.91 5.64
CA ASP A 163 -12.59 -0.95 4.31
C ASP A 163 -12.71 0.47 3.76
N TYR A 164 -11.58 1.05 3.34
CA TYR A 164 -11.53 2.42 2.84
C TYR A 164 -12.20 2.55 1.46
N ARG A 165 -12.78 3.71 1.16
CA ARG A 165 -13.44 4.00 -0.13
C ARG A 165 -12.52 3.78 -1.33
N LEU A 166 -13.07 3.14 -2.36
CA LEU A 166 -12.33 2.70 -3.55
C LEU A 166 -12.63 3.57 -4.78
N SER A 167 -11.62 3.70 -5.63
CA SER A 167 -11.74 4.25 -6.97
C SER A 167 -12.35 3.22 -7.94
N PRO A 168 -13.02 3.67 -9.02
CA PRO A 168 -13.15 5.05 -9.46
C PRO A 168 -14.28 5.86 -8.80
N GLN A 169 -15.15 5.23 -8.01
CA GLN A 169 -16.27 5.92 -7.35
C GLN A 169 -15.79 7.04 -6.42
N HIS A 170 -14.69 6.77 -5.73
CA HIS A 170 -14.06 7.70 -4.79
C HIS A 170 -12.58 7.84 -5.14
N GLN A 171 -12.22 8.93 -5.81
CA GLN A 171 -10.83 9.25 -6.12
C GLN A 171 -10.09 9.84 -4.91
N PHE A 172 -8.76 9.91 -5.00
CA PHE A 172 -7.93 10.67 -4.06
C PHE A 172 -8.53 12.06 -3.81
N PRO A 173 -8.58 12.52 -2.55
CA PRO A 173 -8.03 11.92 -1.32
C PRO A 173 -8.97 11.00 -0.52
N ALA A 174 -10.05 10.44 -1.08
CA ALA A 174 -11.06 9.69 -0.30
C ALA A 174 -10.49 8.53 0.54
N ALA A 175 -9.65 7.66 -0.05
CA ALA A 175 -9.00 6.57 0.68
C ALA A 175 -8.08 7.08 1.82
N LEU A 176 -7.40 8.21 1.62
CA LEU A 176 -6.56 8.83 2.65
C LEU A 176 -7.40 9.44 3.77
N CYS A 177 -8.52 10.07 3.44
CA CYS A 177 -9.50 10.56 4.41
C CYS A 177 -10.00 9.42 5.31
N ASP A 178 -10.30 8.26 4.72
CA ASP A 178 -10.78 7.08 5.46
C ASP A 178 -9.67 6.45 6.31
N ALA A 179 -8.43 6.44 5.82
CA ALA A 179 -7.27 5.98 6.60
C ALA A 179 -6.99 6.89 7.80
N ILE A 180 -7.10 8.22 7.65
CA ILE A 180 -7.02 9.19 8.75
C ILE A 180 -8.17 8.96 9.73
N ALA A 181 -9.40 8.78 9.25
CA ALA A 181 -10.55 8.50 10.09
C ALA A 181 -10.36 7.22 10.93
N ALA A 182 -9.85 6.15 10.33
CA ALA A 182 -9.50 4.92 11.04
C ALA A 182 -8.41 5.13 12.08
N TYR A 183 -7.39 5.93 11.77
CA TYR A 183 -6.35 6.28 12.73
C TYR A 183 -6.93 7.07 13.93
N LEU A 184 -7.77 8.07 13.66
CA LEU A 184 -8.46 8.88 14.69
C LEU A 184 -9.36 8.02 15.57
N TYR A 185 -10.06 7.04 15.00
CA TYR A 185 -10.85 6.06 15.74
C TYR A 185 -10.00 5.25 16.73
N LEU A 186 -8.78 4.87 16.37
CA LEU A 186 -7.90 4.13 17.26
C LEU A 186 -7.37 4.97 18.43
N ILE A 187 -6.97 6.21 18.16
CA ILE A 187 -6.35 7.08 19.18
C ILE A 187 -7.37 7.82 20.05
N ASN A 188 -8.60 7.99 19.56
CA ASN A 188 -9.69 8.67 20.25
C ASN A 188 -11.03 7.98 19.93
N PRO A 189 -11.23 6.74 20.39
CA PRO A 189 -12.44 5.97 20.16
C PRO A 189 -13.68 6.64 20.79
N GLY A 190 -14.84 6.42 20.19
CA GLY A 190 -16.13 6.83 20.75
C GLY A 190 -16.48 6.05 22.01
N GLU A 191 -17.47 6.52 22.76
CA GLU A 191 -17.93 5.86 24.00
C GLU A 191 -18.47 4.45 23.77
N ASP A 192 -18.91 4.17 22.55
CA ASP A 192 -19.42 2.88 22.08
C ASP A 192 -18.33 1.88 21.68
N ALA A 193 -17.07 2.33 21.56
CA ALA A 193 -15.97 1.44 21.23
C ALA A 193 -15.62 0.53 22.42
N GLU A 194 -15.40 -0.74 22.13
CA GLU A 194 -15.04 -1.75 23.15
C GLU A 194 -13.54 -1.73 23.53
N PHE A 195 -12.88 -0.58 23.45
CA PHE A 195 -11.48 -0.41 23.84
C PHE A 195 -11.15 1.03 24.24
N ASP A 196 -10.20 1.18 25.16
CA ASP A 196 -9.68 2.49 25.59
C ASP A 196 -8.83 3.15 24.50
N PRO A 197 -8.70 4.50 24.49
CA PRO A 197 -7.79 5.23 23.61
C PRO A 197 -6.40 4.60 23.52
N ILE A 198 -5.95 4.36 22.28
CA ILE A 198 -4.67 3.71 22.03
C ILE A 198 -3.58 4.78 21.91
N ASP A 199 -2.54 4.68 22.74
CA ASP A 199 -1.33 5.49 22.58
C ASP A 199 -0.76 5.31 21.14
N PRO A 200 -0.58 6.40 20.36
CA PRO A 200 0.05 6.39 19.04
C PRO A 200 1.34 5.56 18.98
N LYS A 201 2.15 5.58 20.04
CA LYS A 201 3.41 4.80 20.14
C LYS A 201 3.21 3.29 20.21
N ARG A 202 1.97 2.80 20.25
CA ARG A 202 1.64 1.37 20.16
C ARG A 202 0.94 0.99 18.86
N ILE A 203 0.65 1.96 18.01
CA ILE A 203 0.04 1.75 16.70
C ILE A 203 1.15 1.61 15.67
N VAL A 204 1.10 0.52 14.92
CA VAL A 204 1.89 0.31 13.73
C VAL A 204 0.98 0.47 12.52
N ILE A 205 1.27 1.45 11.67
CA ILE A 205 0.61 1.57 10.37
C ILE A 205 1.26 0.55 9.42
N MET A 206 0.45 -0.27 8.76
CA MET A 206 0.90 -1.30 7.86
C MET A 206 0.04 -1.35 6.62
N GLY A 207 0.62 -1.68 5.48
CA GLY A 207 -0.15 -2.01 4.28
C GLY A 207 0.64 -2.86 3.32
N GLU A 208 -0.05 -3.41 2.31
CA GLU A 208 0.53 -4.18 1.20
C GLU A 208 0.05 -3.59 -0.14
N SER A 209 0.91 -3.60 -1.15
CA SER A 209 0.58 -3.02 -2.47
C SER A 209 0.08 -1.57 -2.31
N SER A 210 -0.98 -1.13 -3.02
CA SER A 210 -1.58 0.21 -2.84
C SER A 210 -1.82 0.62 -1.38
N GLY A 211 -2.10 -0.33 -0.49
CA GLY A 211 -2.24 -0.08 0.94
C GLY A 211 -0.93 0.31 1.62
N GLY A 212 0.21 -0.18 1.14
CA GLY A 212 1.52 0.30 1.53
C GLY A 212 1.78 1.74 1.03
N GLY A 213 1.36 2.06 -0.19
CA GLY A 213 1.35 3.46 -0.66
C GLY A 213 0.46 4.36 0.21
N LEU A 214 -0.71 3.85 0.64
CA LEU A 214 -1.61 4.55 1.56
C LEU A 214 -1.02 4.70 2.96
N ALA A 215 -0.29 3.68 3.45
CA ALA A 215 0.42 3.74 4.73
C ALA A 215 1.49 4.83 4.70
N MET A 216 2.31 4.87 3.64
CA MET A 216 3.27 5.96 3.41
C MET A 216 2.58 7.33 3.37
N ALA A 217 1.48 7.46 2.63
CA ALA A 217 0.74 8.71 2.50
C ALA A 217 0.13 9.15 3.83
N LEU A 218 -0.44 8.22 4.61
CA LEU A 218 -0.98 8.47 5.94
C LEU A 218 0.12 8.93 6.89
N THR A 219 1.24 8.21 6.99
CA THR A 219 2.34 8.58 7.87
C THR A 219 2.93 9.95 7.48
N LEU A 220 3.09 10.20 6.17
CA LEU A 220 3.55 11.48 5.65
C LEU A 220 2.59 12.61 6.01
N PHE A 221 1.29 12.37 5.85
CA PHE A 221 0.24 13.31 6.20
C PHE A 221 0.21 13.61 7.70
N LEU A 222 0.26 12.58 8.56
CA LEU A 222 0.30 12.76 10.02
C LEU A 222 1.50 13.59 10.44
N ARG A 223 2.69 13.34 9.86
CA ARG A 223 3.89 14.13 10.11
C ARG A 223 3.72 15.60 9.72
N ASP A 224 3.15 15.84 8.54
CA ASP A 224 2.99 17.19 8.00
C ASP A 224 1.88 17.99 8.71
N ALA A 225 0.82 17.30 9.19
CA ALA A 225 -0.32 17.91 9.82
C ALA A 225 -0.08 18.24 11.31
N ASP A 226 0.47 17.27 12.06
CA ASP A 226 0.86 17.43 13.46
C ASP A 226 1.81 16.30 13.88
N PRO A 227 3.09 16.59 14.16
CA PRO A 227 4.04 15.58 14.62
C PRO A 227 3.63 14.79 15.87
N ASN A 228 2.71 15.31 16.69
CA ASN A 228 2.19 14.61 17.87
C ASN A 228 1.18 13.50 17.52
N LEU A 229 0.62 13.53 16.31
CA LEU A 229 -0.30 12.50 15.81
C LEU A 229 0.44 11.32 15.15
N ILE A 230 1.77 11.28 15.18
CA ILE A 230 2.54 10.24 14.49
C ILE A 230 2.56 8.93 15.31
N GLY A 231 2.02 7.85 14.73
CA GLY A 231 2.23 6.46 15.19
C GLY A 231 3.52 5.85 14.66
N LEU A 232 3.85 4.61 15.04
CA LEU A 232 4.99 3.88 14.47
C LEU A 232 4.62 3.25 13.12
N ASP A 233 5.59 3.01 12.23
CA ASP A 233 5.30 2.60 10.84
C ASP A 233 6.02 1.28 10.49
N SER A 234 5.30 0.27 10.01
CA SER A 234 5.87 -0.98 9.47
C SER A 234 5.27 -1.23 8.11
N LEU A 235 6.06 -1.04 7.07
CA LEU A 235 5.55 -0.80 5.74
C LEU A 235 5.93 -1.93 4.77
N CYS A 236 4.96 -2.39 3.98
CA CYS A 236 5.22 -3.18 2.78
C CYS A 236 4.65 -2.38 1.60
N PRO A 237 5.45 -1.48 0.99
CA PRO A 237 4.95 -0.55 -0.04
C PRO A 237 4.24 -1.26 -1.18
N MET A 238 3.36 -0.55 -1.89
CA MET A 238 3.44 -0.18 -3.33
C MET A 238 2.43 0.93 -3.71
N ALA A 239 2.65 1.57 -4.86
CA ALA A 239 1.57 2.04 -5.72
C ALA A 239 1.41 1.03 -6.85
N THR A 240 0.18 0.67 -7.22
CA THR A 240 -0.05 -0.28 -8.31
C THR A 240 -0.90 0.31 -9.43
N TYR A 241 -0.40 0.14 -10.65
CA TYR A 241 -1.10 0.40 -11.91
C TYR A 241 -2.12 -0.72 -12.18
N ARG A 242 -3.41 -0.38 -12.20
CA ARG A 242 -4.44 -1.27 -12.74
C ARG A 242 -4.72 -0.89 -14.20
N PRO A 243 -4.65 -1.84 -15.16
CA PRO A 243 -5.10 -1.59 -16.53
C PRO A 243 -6.56 -1.13 -16.56
N LYS A 244 -6.93 -0.32 -17.57
CA LYS A 244 -8.32 0.09 -17.82
C LYS A 244 -9.26 -1.15 -17.80
N PRO A 245 -10.41 -1.10 -17.11
CA PRO A 245 -11.38 -2.19 -17.19
C PRO A 245 -11.79 -2.40 -18.66
N GLN A 246 -11.86 -3.67 -19.10
CA GLN A 246 -12.19 -3.99 -20.49
C GLN A 246 -13.70 -3.98 -20.76
N VAL A 247 -14.51 -3.94 -19.69
CA VAL A 247 -15.97 -3.95 -19.72
C VAL A 247 -16.49 -2.65 -19.11
N SER A 248 -17.36 -1.96 -19.84
CA SER A 248 -18.00 -0.72 -19.38
C SER A 248 -19.02 -0.98 -18.28
N SER A 249 -19.11 -0.09 -17.30
CA SER A 249 -20.06 -0.11 -16.19
C SER A 249 -20.54 1.31 -15.83
N PRO A 250 -21.64 1.48 -15.08
CA PRO A 250 -22.11 2.81 -14.70
C PRO A 250 -21.05 3.63 -13.94
N ALA A 251 -20.34 3.05 -12.97
CA ALA A 251 -19.27 3.75 -12.27
C ALA A 251 -18.12 4.11 -13.20
N TRP A 252 -17.79 3.24 -14.15
CA TRP A 252 -16.74 3.50 -15.14
C TRP A 252 -17.12 4.63 -16.10
N VAL A 253 -18.35 4.64 -16.62
CA VAL A 253 -18.83 5.71 -17.52
C VAL A 253 -18.86 7.04 -16.79
N GLN A 254 -19.42 7.07 -15.57
CA GLN A 254 -19.48 8.27 -14.75
C GLN A 254 -18.08 8.83 -14.47
N TYR A 255 -17.15 7.94 -14.12
CA TYR A 255 -15.74 8.28 -13.93
C TYR A 255 -15.10 8.89 -15.17
N GLN A 256 -15.31 8.31 -16.35
CA GLN A 256 -14.76 8.84 -17.59
C GLN A 256 -15.29 10.25 -17.88
N GLU A 257 -16.58 10.49 -17.67
CA GLU A 257 -17.17 11.82 -17.83
C GLU A 257 -16.63 12.83 -16.83
N ASP A 258 -16.54 12.46 -15.55
CA ASP A 258 -16.06 13.34 -14.50
C ASP A 258 -14.57 13.67 -14.64
N SER A 259 -13.76 12.66 -14.94
CA SER A 259 -12.33 12.82 -15.22
C SER A 259 -12.11 13.73 -16.43
N GLN A 260 -12.88 13.58 -17.52
CA GLN A 260 -12.80 14.47 -18.66
C GLN A 260 -13.23 15.90 -18.32
N LYS A 261 -14.33 16.08 -17.57
CA LYS A 261 -14.79 17.40 -17.12
C LYS A 261 -13.73 18.10 -16.27
N LEU A 262 -13.08 17.37 -15.36
CA LEU A 262 -12.02 17.92 -14.51
C LEU A 262 -10.76 18.24 -15.34
N ALA A 263 -10.35 17.37 -16.27
CA ALA A 263 -9.25 17.64 -17.19
C ALA A 263 -9.50 18.92 -18.03
N ASP A 264 -10.71 19.11 -18.54
CA ASP A 264 -11.09 20.32 -19.29
C ASP A 264 -11.05 21.58 -18.41
N GLN A 265 -11.47 21.46 -17.13
CA GLN A 265 -11.38 22.55 -16.15
C GLN A 265 -9.93 22.91 -15.82
N ILE A 266 -9.08 21.90 -15.58
CA ILE A 266 -7.64 22.09 -15.33
C ILE A 266 -7.01 22.80 -16.53
N LYS A 267 -7.27 22.33 -17.75
CA LYS A 267 -6.76 22.94 -18.98
C LYS A 267 -7.23 24.39 -19.15
N LYS A 268 -8.47 24.69 -18.78
CA LYS A 268 -9.03 26.05 -18.85
C LYS A 268 -8.41 27.00 -17.81
N LYS A 269 -8.21 26.52 -16.58
CA LYS A 269 -7.59 27.30 -15.51
C LYS A 269 -6.08 27.47 -15.72
N ASN A 270 -5.45 26.52 -16.41
CA ASN A 270 -4.01 26.44 -16.64
C ASN A 270 -3.21 26.63 -15.35
N PRO A 271 -3.50 25.86 -14.28
CA PRO A 271 -2.77 25.97 -13.03
C PRO A 271 -1.32 25.53 -13.23
N LEU A 272 -0.43 26.00 -12.34
CA LEU A 272 0.92 25.49 -12.29
C LEU A 272 0.89 24.04 -11.78
N ILE A 273 0.98 23.07 -12.70
CA ILE A 273 1.14 21.67 -12.35
C ILE A 273 2.58 21.43 -11.92
N ILE A 274 2.77 21.16 -10.62
CA ILE A 274 4.05 20.68 -10.11
C ILE A 274 4.19 19.24 -10.60
N GLY A 275 5.21 18.93 -11.39
CA GLY A 275 5.40 17.57 -11.93
C GLY A 275 6.19 17.54 -13.23
N ASP A 276 6.41 16.33 -13.73
CA ASP A 276 7.00 16.10 -15.05
C ASP A 276 5.94 16.27 -16.15
N GLU A 277 6.36 16.66 -17.36
CA GLU A 277 5.47 16.84 -18.52
C GLU A 277 4.70 15.57 -18.88
N SER A 278 5.24 14.40 -18.54
CA SER A 278 4.57 13.10 -18.72
C SER A 278 3.23 12.97 -17.99
N PHE A 279 2.94 13.82 -17.00
CA PHE A 279 1.64 13.88 -16.32
C PHE A 279 0.56 14.61 -17.14
N GLN A 280 0.93 15.42 -18.14
CA GLN A 280 -0.01 16.22 -18.94
C GLN A 280 -0.50 15.47 -20.20
N ARG A 281 -0.67 14.15 -20.10
CA ARG A 281 -1.11 13.32 -21.23
C ARG A 281 -2.63 13.18 -21.26
N ASN A 282 -3.18 13.14 -22.48
CA ASN A 282 -4.62 12.94 -22.69
C ASN A 282 -5.11 11.57 -22.20
N GLU A 283 -4.23 10.56 -22.16
CA GLU A 283 -4.60 9.22 -21.73
C GLU A 283 -4.52 9.09 -20.21
N GLN A 284 -5.67 8.88 -19.57
CA GLN A 284 -5.72 8.50 -18.16
C GLN A 284 -4.98 7.16 -17.93
N ILE A 285 -3.99 7.16 -17.03
CA ILE A 285 -3.13 5.98 -16.82
C ILE A 285 -3.57 5.09 -15.65
N GLN A 286 -4.40 5.60 -14.74
CA GLN A 286 -4.79 4.91 -13.51
C GLN A 286 -6.10 5.52 -12.96
N MET A 287 -6.79 4.88 -12.01
CA MET A 287 -8.13 5.33 -11.57
C MET A 287 -8.16 6.13 -10.26
N TYR A 288 -7.12 6.04 -9.44
CA TYR A 288 -7.00 6.66 -8.12
C TYR A 288 -7.06 8.20 -8.15
N CYS A 289 -6.50 8.86 -9.16
CA CYS A 289 -6.57 10.31 -9.31
C CYS A 289 -6.43 10.71 -10.79
N ASN A 290 -6.68 11.97 -11.14
CA ASN A 290 -6.31 12.47 -12.47
C ASN A 290 -4.79 12.55 -12.62
N ASN A 291 -4.29 12.49 -13.86
CA ASN A 291 -2.85 12.44 -14.11
C ASN A 291 -2.10 13.65 -13.52
N GLU A 292 -2.72 14.83 -13.55
CA GLU A 292 -2.17 16.09 -13.05
C GLU A 292 -1.99 16.10 -11.51
N ALA A 293 -2.67 15.18 -10.82
CA ALA A 293 -2.54 15.00 -9.37
C ALA A 293 -1.43 13.99 -8.99
N LEU A 294 -0.77 13.32 -9.94
CA LEU A 294 0.23 12.28 -9.66
C LEU A 294 1.43 12.76 -8.85
N ALA A 295 1.79 14.04 -8.98
CA ALA A 295 2.91 14.63 -8.25
C ALA A 295 2.58 14.98 -6.80
N ILE A 296 1.31 14.93 -6.40
CA ILE A 296 0.89 15.25 -5.04
C ILE A 296 1.59 14.24 -4.10
N PRO A 297 2.34 14.69 -3.07
CA PRO A 297 3.08 13.78 -2.19
C PRO A 297 2.21 12.72 -1.50
N TYR A 298 0.94 13.01 -1.26
CA TYR A 298 0.00 12.07 -0.66
C TYR A 298 -0.63 11.09 -1.69
N VAL A 299 -0.37 11.28 -2.98
CA VAL A 299 -0.65 10.31 -4.07
C VAL A 299 0.61 9.47 -4.35
N SER A 300 1.74 10.16 -4.52
CA SER A 300 3.05 9.54 -4.78
C SER A 300 4.06 9.95 -3.70
N PRO A 301 4.12 9.24 -2.56
CA PRO A 301 4.99 9.57 -1.44
C PRO A 301 6.47 9.71 -1.79
N LEU A 302 6.96 8.95 -2.77
CA LEU A 302 8.33 9.09 -3.27
C LEU A 302 8.63 10.51 -3.80
N LEU A 303 7.62 11.24 -4.26
CA LEU A 303 7.73 12.60 -4.79
C LEU A 303 7.64 13.67 -3.69
N ALA A 304 7.47 13.31 -2.42
CA ALA A 304 7.53 14.26 -1.32
C ALA A 304 8.84 15.07 -1.32
N GLU A 305 8.74 16.35 -0.94
CA GLU A 305 9.89 17.24 -0.81
C GLU A 305 10.92 16.67 0.17
N SER A 306 10.45 16.14 1.29
CA SER A 306 11.26 15.41 2.24
C SER A 306 10.54 14.17 2.79
N LEU A 307 11.30 13.09 2.95
CA LEU A 307 10.92 11.87 3.67
C LEU A 307 11.59 11.77 5.05
N GLY A 308 12.23 12.86 5.50
CA GLY A 308 12.83 12.94 6.82
C GLY A 308 11.81 13.10 7.94
N GLY A 309 12.20 12.81 9.18
CA GLY A 309 11.36 12.98 10.38
C GLY A 309 10.15 12.05 10.45
N MET A 310 10.11 11.01 9.62
CA MET A 310 9.09 9.96 9.71
C MET A 310 9.45 8.97 10.84
N PRO A 311 8.49 8.17 11.32
CA PRO A 311 8.76 7.02 12.20
C PRO A 311 9.81 6.06 11.64
N PRO A 312 10.40 5.20 12.47
CA PRO A 312 11.12 4.03 11.97
C PRO A 312 10.22 3.25 11.00
N MET A 313 10.78 2.80 9.88
CA MET A 313 10.07 2.01 8.86
C MET A 313 10.78 0.69 8.59
N LEU A 314 10.01 -0.37 8.46
CA LEU A 314 10.41 -1.57 7.73
C LEU A 314 9.88 -1.45 6.29
N LEU A 315 10.67 -1.79 5.27
CA LEU A 315 10.27 -1.87 3.86
C LEU A 315 10.62 -3.26 3.35
N GLN A 316 9.63 -4.04 2.91
CA GLN A 316 9.85 -5.34 2.30
C GLN A 316 9.42 -5.32 0.83
N VAL A 317 10.29 -5.80 -0.06
CA VAL A 317 10.02 -5.90 -1.50
C VAL A 317 10.64 -7.16 -2.08
N GLY A 318 10.00 -7.75 -3.06
CA GLY A 318 10.53 -8.86 -3.83
C GLY A 318 11.52 -8.39 -4.91
N GLU A 319 12.50 -9.22 -5.23
CA GLU A 319 13.48 -8.96 -6.28
C GLU A 319 12.84 -8.71 -7.65
N ILE A 320 11.81 -9.50 -7.99
CA ILE A 320 11.21 -9.48 -9.33
C ILE A 320 9.93 -8.64 -9.38
N GLU A 321 9.77 -7.71 -8.43
CA GLU A 321 8.66 -6.77 -8.41
C GLU A 321 8.89 -5.57 -9.32
N ARG A 322 7.82 -5.12 -9.99
CA ARG A 322 7.87 -3.91 -10.79
C ARG A 322 8.26 -2.66 -9.98
N VAL A 323 7.88 -2.60 -8.71
CA VAL A 323 8.17 -1.44 -7.85
C VAL A 323 9.50 -1.53 -7.13
N HIS A 324 10.25 -2.62 -7.30
CA HIS A 324 11.50 -2.88 -6.57
C HIS A 324 12.34 -1.60 -6.45
N ASN A 325 12.56 -0.97 -7.59
CA ASN A 325 13.33 0.26 -7.71
C ASN A 325 12.74 1.42 -6.89
N GLU A 326 11.43 1.65 -6.96
CA GLU A 326 10.75 2.71 -6.21
C GLU A 326 10.90 2.51 -4.69
N VAL A 327 10.82 1.26 -4.21
CA VAL A 327 10.95 0.93 -2.79
C VAL A 327 12.38 1.12 -2.31
N VAL A 328 13.36 0.64 -3.08
CA VAL A 328 14.78 0.81 -2.75
C VAL A 328 15.13 2.29 -2.70
N LEU A 329 14.71 3.06 -3.72
CA LEU A 329 14.94 4.50 -3.76
C LEU A 329 14.25 5.23 -2.60
N PHE A 330 13.01 4.86 -2.26
CA PHE A 330 12.28 5.44 -1.13
C PHE A 330 13.05 5.25 0.19
N GLY A 331 13.55 4.05 0.46
CA GLY A 331 14.34 3.77 1.67
C GLY A 331 15.62 4.60 1.73
N HIS A 332 16.34 4.72 0.61
CA HIS A 332 17.53 5.57 0.53
C HIS A 332 17.20 7.06 0.69
N LYS A 333 16.13 7.56 0.05
CA LYS A 333 15.67 8.95 0.17
C LYS A 333 15.24 9.30 1.60
N ALA A 334 14.57 8.39 2.30
CA ALA A 334 14.16 8.59 3.68
C ALA A 334 15.35 8.64 4.67
N THR A 335 16.37 7.80 4.47
CA THR A 335 17.52 7.70 5.38
C THR A 335 18.65 8.67 5.07
N GLN A 336 18.78 9.09 3.82
CA GLN A 336 19.83 10.00 3.36
C GLN A 336 19.20 11.20 2.61
N PRO A 337 18.30 11.97 3.27
CA PRO A 337 17.51 13.00 2.61
C PRO A 337 18.36 14.15 2.04
N HIS A 338 19.54 14.40 2.60
CA HIS A 338 20.48 15.39 2.06
C HIS A 338 21.16 14.92 0.76
N LYS A 339 21.28 13.60 0.54
CA LYS A 339 22.00 13.01 -0.60
C LYS A 339 21.07 12.70 -1.77
N PHE A 340 19.92 12.09 -1.51
CA PHE A 340 18.99 11.67 -2.56
C PHE A 340 17.83 12.65 -2.70
N ARG A 341 18.08 13.72 -3.47
CA ARG A 341 17.12 14.79 -3.75
C ARG A 341 16.52 14.61 -5.15
N VAL A 342 15.71 13.57 -5.31
CA VAL A 342 15.09 13.22 -6.59
C VAL A 342 13.56 13.08 -6.46
N PRO A 343 12.81 13.42 -7.52
CA PRO A 343 13.25 14.25 -8.64
C PRO A 343 13.49 15.71 -8.21
N GLN A 344 14.27 16.45 -9.00
CA GLN A 344 14.66 17.83 -8.65
C GLN A 344 13.45 18.77 -8.55
N TYR A 345 12.43 18.58 -9.40
CA TYR A 345 11.24 19.44 -9.38
C TYR A 345 10.49 19.37 -8.04
N SER A 346 10.51 18.22 -7.36
CA SER A 346 9.78 18.05 -6.10
C SER A 346 10.62 18.30 -4.86
N THR A 347 11.95 18.30 -4.97
CA THR A 347 12.89 18.44 -3.85
C THR A 347 13.63 19.78 -3.83
N SER A 348 13.29 20.70 -4.75
CA SER A 348 13.93 22.01 -4.91
C SER A 348 13.91 22.89 -3.65
N ASN A 349 12.92 22.71 -2.77
CA ASN A 349 12.75 23.46 -1.53
C ASN A 349 13.22 22.69 -0.28
N PHE A 350 13.86 21.53 -0.43
CA PHE A 350 14.28 20.67 0.69
C PHE A 350 15.07 21.42 1.78
N ASP A 351 15.98 22.34 1.41
CA ASP A 351 16.81 23.07 2.37
C ASP A 351 16.00 24.02 3.28
N LYS A 352 14.75 24.35 2.89
CA LYS A 352 13.79 25.12 3.70
C LYS A 352 12.81 24.23 4.47
N SER A 353 12.79 22.93 4.18
CA SER A 353 11.87 21.99 4.80
C SER A 353 12.16 21.88 6.31
N PRO A 354 11.15 21.81 7.19
CA PRO A 354 11.38 21.52 8.61
C PRO A 354 11.76 20.04 8.83
N PHE A 355 11.53 19.17 7.84
CA PHE A 355 11.66 17.72 7.97
C PHE A 355 12.97 17.19 7.37
N GLN A 356 14.12 17.73 7.75
CA GLN A 356 15.42 17.33 7.17
C GLN A 356 16.06 16.12 7.88
N LYS A 357 15.60 15.79 9.09
CA LYS A 357 16.18 14.73 9.91
C LYS A 357 16.05 13.36 9.21
N PRO A 358 17.12 12.57 9.09
CA PRO A 358 17.04 11.20 8.59
C PRO A 358 15.98 10.35 9.29
N THR A 359 15.25 9.57 8.50
CA THR A 359 14.32 8.56 8.99
C THR A 359 15.05 7.22 9.17
N SER A 360 14.72 6.45 10.21
CA SER A 360 15.29 5.11 10.39
C SER A 360 14.59 4.11 9.47
N VAL A 361 15.33 3.37 8.63
CA VAL A 361 14.73 2.40 7.69
C VAL A 361 15.48 1.07 7.69
N ILE A 362 14.72 -0.02 7.80
CA ILE A 362 15.15 -1.36 7.42
C ILE A 362 14.55 -1.68 6.05
N LEU A 363 15.39 -1.89 5.05
CA LEU A 363 14.99 -2.27 3.69
C LEU A 363 15.39 -3.72 3.43
N GLU A 364 14.42 -4.54 3.06
CA GLU A 364 14.57 -5.97 2.81
C GLU A 364 14.13 -6.33 1.39
N VAL A 365 15.06 -6.84 0.59
CA VAL A 365 14.81 -7.36 -0.74
C VAL A 365 14.76 -8.89 -0.68
N TYR A 366 13.65 -9.51 -1.06
CA TYR A 366 13.49 -10.97 -1.02
C TYR A 366 13.79 -11.59 -2.38
N ASP A 367 14.78 -12.48 -2.42
CA ASP A 367 15.24 -13.13 -3.65
C ASP A 367 14.11 -13.92 -4.32
N ASP A 368 13.99 -13.77 -5.64
CA ASP A 368 13.00 -14.39 -6.54
C ASP A 368 11.51 -14.10 -6.22
N MET A 369 11.21 -13.26 -5.23
CA MET A 369 9.81 -13.07 -4.79
C MET A 369 9.03 -12.12 -5.72
N PRO A 370 7.83 -12.53 -6.18
CA PRO A 370 6.94 -11.69 -6.98
C PRO A 370 6.06 -10.81 -6.09
N HIS A 371 5.26 -9.95 -6.72
CA HIS A 371 4.34 -9.07 -6.00
C HIS A 371 3.34 -9.84 -5.13
N GLY A 372 3.16 -9.40 -3.89
CA GLY A 372 2.20 -9.97 -2.95
C GLY A 372 2.54 -11.39 -2.46
N TRP A 373 3.81 -11.81 -2.52
CA TRP A 373 4.24 -13.15 -2.13
C TRP A 373 3.84 -13.54 -0.69
N GLN A 374 3.69 -12.56 0.21
CA GLN A 374 3.25 -12.77 1.60
C GLN A 374 1.83 -13.36 1.68
N ARG A 375 1.01 -13.19 0.64
CA ARG A 375 -0.34 -13.80 0.56
C ARG A 375 -0.29 -15.33 0.46
N PHE A 376 0.90 -15.91 0.27
CA PHE A 376 1.10 -17.34 0.12
C PHE A 376 1.95 -17.89 1.27
N PRO A 377 1.36 -18.24 2.42
CA PRO A 377 2.07 -18.82 3.56
C PRO A 377 2.92 -20.07 3.24
N SER A 378 2.65 -20.73 2.10
CA SER A 378 3.44 -21.85 1.59
C SER A 378 4.82 -21.46 1.05
N ALA A 379 5.09 -20.18 0.81
CA ALA A 379 6.43 -19.69 0.48
C ALA A 379 7.26 -19.57 1.76
N GLU A 380 8.46 -20.13 1.76
CA GLU A 380 9.38 -20.06 2.92
C GLU A 380 9.69 -18.60 3.26
N GLN A 381 9.95 -17.78 2.24
CA GLN A 381 10.18 -16.34 2.40
C GLN A 381 8.99 -15.57 2.98
N ALA A 382 7.74 -16.01 2.78
CA ALA A 382 6.59 -15.35 3.41
C ALA A 382 6.60 -15.60 4.93
N GLN A 383 6.97 -16.80 5.38
CA GLN A 383 7.13 -17.07 6.81
C GLN A 383 8.28 -16.27 7.40
N ILE A 384 9.42 -16.21 6.70
CA ILE A 384 10.56 -15.39 7.12
C ILE A 384 10.12 -13.92 7.26
N SER A 385 9.41 -13.38 6.26
CA SER A 385 8.98 -11.99 6.27
C SER A 385 8.05 -11.70 7.46
N PHE A 386 7.12 -12.60 7.79
CA PHE A 386 6.26 -12.42 8.97
C PHE A 386 7.01 -12.39 10.30
N HIS A 387 8.00 -13.26 10.49
CA HIS A 387 8.81 -13.26 11.71
C HIS A 387 9.62 -11.96 11.84
N ARG A 388 10.12 -11.45 10.72
CA ARG A 388 10.88 -10.19 10.69
C ARG A 388 10.00 -8.97 10.93
N THR A 389 8.83 -8.94 10.32
CA THR A 389 7.78 -7.95 10.59
C THR A 389 7.38 -7.96 12.06
N CYS A 390 7.20 -9.14 12.66
CA CYS A 390 6.94 -9.30 14.10
C CYS A 390 8.06 -8.72 14.97
N ASN A 391 9.31 -9.04 14.66
CA ASN A 391 10.45 -8.52 15.39
C ASN A 391 10.51 -6.98 15.32
N PHE A 392 10.25 -6.42 14.14
CA PHE A 392 10.17 -4.98 13.96
C PHE A 392 9.03 -4.37 14.77
N ILE A 393 7.81 -4.90 14.67
CA ILE A 393 6.63 -4.43 15.44
C ILE A 393 6.94 -4.43 16.94
N LYS A 394 7.49 -5.52 17.47
CA LYS A 394 7.84 -5.63 18.89
C LYS A 394 8.92 -4.62 19.27
N TYR A 395 9.94 -4.45 18.43
CA TYR A 395 11.01 -3.49 18.64
C TYR A 395 10.45 -2.07 18.75
N VAL A 396 9.59 -1.66 17.82
CA VAL A 396 9.09 -0.28 17.82
C VAL A 396 8.03 -0.03 18.90
N THR A 397 7.18 -1.02 19.24
CA THR A 397 6.03 -0.80 20.15
C THR A 397 6.22 -1.26 21.60
N LEU A 398 7.14 -2.19 21.88
CA LEU A 398 7.25 -2.83 23.21
C LEU A 398 8.59 -2.59 23.90
N VAL A 399 9.65 -2.25 23.16
CA VAL A 399 10.97 -1.98 23.74
C VAL A 399 11.01 -0.52 24.20
N GLU A 400 11.26 -0.31 25.49
CA GLU A 400 11.55 1.03 26.03
C GLU A 400 12.95 1.42 25.54
N ASN A 401 13.01 2.34 24.57
CA ASN A 401 14.27 2.75 23.94
C ASN A 401 15.17 3.50 24.93
N ASP A 402 16.17 2.81 25.47
CA ASP A 402 17.31 3.40 26.19
C ASP A 402 18.63 3.33 25.38
N SER A 403 18.60 2.83 24.13
CA SER A 403 19.81 2.64 23.32
C SER A 403 19.88 3.59 22.13
N THR A 404 20.86 4.50 22.18
CA THR A 404 21.26 5.49 21.16
C THR A 404 22.10 4.92 20.02
N GLU A 405 22.21 3.60 19.86
CA GLU A 405 23.04 2.96 18.83
C GLU A 405 22.21 1.99 17.98
N ASN A 406 21.56 2.51 16.94
CA ASN A 406 21.11 1.68 15.82
C ASN A 406 21.39 2.43 14.51
N SER A 407 21.88 1.73 13.49
CA SER A 407 22.15 2.36 12.20
C SER A 407 20.85 2.90 11.62
N LEU A 408 20.86 4.15 11.17
CA LEU A 408 19.69 4.80 10.57
C LEU A 408 19.21 4.07 9.30
N PHE A 409 20.07 3.26 8.68
CA PHE A 409 19.73 2.45 7.51
C PHE A 409 20.29 1.04 7.63
N LYS A 410 19.46 0.04 7.34
CA LYS A 410 19.86 -1.36 7.11
C LYS A 410 19.22 -1.85 5.81
N GLY A 411 19.98 -1.84 4.71
CA GLY A 411 19.56 -2.42 3.43
C GLY A 411 20.16 -3.80 3.24
N ILE A 412 19.32 -4.83 3.08
CA ILE A 412 19.72 -6.23 2.95
C ILE A 412 18.89 -6.96 1.91
N ARG A 413 19.46 -8.01 1.31
CA ARG A 413 18.71 -9.06 0.62
C ARG A 413 18.56 -10.27 1.52
N ILE A 414 17.49 -11.03 1.29
CA ILE A 414 17.11 -12.22 2.05
C ILE A 414 16.78 -13.34 1.08
N ASN A 415 17.48 -14.47 1.20
CA ASN A 415 17.23 -15.66 0.40
C ASN A 415 16.14 -16.57 1.02
N ASN A 416 15.84 -17.71 0.39
CA ASN A 416 14.83 -18.64 0.88
C ASN A 416 15.17 -19.34 2.20
N LYS A 417 16.42 -19.28 2.66
CA LYS A 417 16.83 -19.79 3.98
C LYS A 417 16.79 -18.72 5.07
N GLY A 418 16.47 -17.47 4.71
CA GLY A 418 16.50 -16.33 5.63
C GLY A 418 17.90 -15.78 5.87
N GLU A 419 18.89 -16.18 5.08
CA GLU A 419 20.25 -15.65 5.19
C GLU A 419 20.29 -14.21 4.66
N GLU A 420 20.87 -13.30 5.44
CA GLU A 420 21.02 -11.89 5.09
C GLU A 420 22.31 -11.67 4.27
N ARG A 421 22.21 -10.86 3.22
CA ARG A 421 23.36 -10.40 2.43
C ARG A 421 23.20 -8.91 2.10
N PRO A 422 24.28 -8.18 1.82
CA PRO A 422 24.17 -6.79 1.37
C PRO A 422 23.32 -6.66 0.09
N LEU A 423 22.73 -5.48 -0.12
CA LEU A 423 22.13 -5.12 -1.41
C LEU A 423 23.14 -5.34 -2.55
N GLU A 424 22.65 -5.81 -3.69
CA GLU A 424 23.43 -5.99 -4.90
C GLU A 424 23.58 -4.68 -5.68
N GLN A 425 24.55 -4.63 -6.61
CA GLN A 425 24.71 -3.47 -7.49
C GLN A 425 23.44 -3.17 -8.29
N TYR A 426 22.71 -4.21 -8.70
CA TYR A 426 21.40 -4.09 -9.37
C TYR A 426 20.41 -3.27 -8.55
N ASP A 427 20.25 -3.58 -7.26
CA ASP A 427 19.33 -2.87 -6.37
C ASP A 427 19.75 -1.39 -6.24
N LEU A 428 21.05 -1.12 -6.22
CA LEU A 428 21.62 0.23 -6.03
C LEU A 428 21.64 1.08 -7.30
N ASP A 429 21.41 0.50 -8.49
CA ASP A 429 21.46 1.25 -9.74
C ASP A 429 20.30 2.24 -9.89
N VAL A 430 19.18 2.01 -9.20
CA VAL A 430 18.07 2.98 -9.13
C VAL A 430 18.50 4.33 -8.54
N LEU A 431 19.53 4.35 -7.68
CA LEU A 431 20.00 5.56 -7.03
C LEU A 431 20.66 6.55 -8.00
N LYS A 432 20.93 6.12 -9.25
CA LYS A 432 21.49 6.92 -10.33
C LYS A 432 20.43 7.34 -11.36
N TRP A 433 19.16 6.95 -11.18
CA TRP A 433 18.11 7.23 -12.15
C TRP A 433 17.79 8.73 -12.19
N ASP A 434 17.75 9.27 -13.40
CA ASP A 434 17.29 10.63 -13.73
C ASP A 434 15.79 10.68 -14.09
N LYS A 435 15.15 9.52 -14.30
CA LYS A 435 13.73 9.39 -14.70
C LYS A 435 12.76 9.15 -13.54
N VAL A 436 13.16 9.45 -12.31
CA VAL A 436 12.27 9.30 -11.14
C VAL A 436 11.08 10.25 -11.28
N GLY A 437 9.86 9.74 -11.12
CA GLY A 437 8.65 10.56 -11.27
C GLY A 437 8.30 10.92 -12.71
N ILE A 438 8.76 10.12 -13.69
CA ILE A 438 8.37 10.22 -15.10
C ILE A 438 7.52 9.01 -15.48
N VAL A 439 6.35 9.24 -16.07
CA VAL A 439 5.51 8.16 -16.59
C VAL A 439 6.05 7.73 -17.96
N PRO A 440 6.43 6.46 -18.17
CA PRO A 440 6.94 6.01 -19.46
C PRO A 440 5.87 6.12 -20.56
N ASP A 441 6.32 6.31 -21.79
CA ASP A 441 5.45 6.28 -22.98
C ASP A 441 4.86 4.87 -23.16
N ILE A 442 3.54 4.78 -23.22
CA ILE A 442 2.78 3.53 -23.32
C ILE A 442 2.54 3.19 -24.82
N ILE A 443 3.45 3.55 -25.72
CA ILE A 443 3.26 3.43 -27.19
C ILE A 443 3.42 1.97 -27.69
N ASP A 444 3.36 0.96 -26.82
CA ASP A 444 3.47 -0.43 -27.26
C ASP A 444 2.39 -1.31 -26.65
N ASN A 445 1.34 -1.60 -27.43
CA ASN A 445 0.31 -2.58 -27.10
C ASN A 445 0.88 -4.00 -26.89
N THR A 446 2.16 -4.25 -27.25
CA THR A 446 2.87 -5.48 -26.86
C THR A 446 3.33 -5.46 -25.40
N LYS A 447 3.49 -4.31 -24.75
CA LYS A 447 3.84 -4.19 -23.33
C LYS A 447 2.64 -4.30 -22.38
N ALA A 448 1.41 -4.09 -22.84
CA ALA A 448 0.22 -4.44 -22.05
C ALA A 448 0.18 -5.96 -21.74
N LYS A 449 0.72 -6.81 -22.62
CA LYS A 449 0.97 -8.24 -22.36
C LYS A 449 2.11 -8.51 -21.36
N LEU A 450 3.04 -7.58 -21.16
CA LEU A 450 4.07 -7.68 -20.12
C LEU A 450 3.51 -7.31 -18.73
N ILE A 451 2.48 -6.48 -18.66
CA ILE A 451 1.81 -6.09 -17.41
C ILE A 451 1.10 -7.29 -16.76
N SER A 452 0.51 -8.18 -17.55
CA SER A 452 -0.04 -9.45 -17.04
C SER A 452 1.04 -10.48 -16.73
N ASN A 453 2.21 -10.41 -17.36
CA ASN A 453 3.30 -11.38 -17.13
C ASN A 453 4.11 -11.11 -15.85
N ASN A 454 4.15 -9.87 -15.37
CA ASN A 454 4.94 -9.47 -14.20
C ASN A 454 4.12 -9.17 -12.94
N PHE A 455 2.83 -9.55 -12.93
CA PHE A 455 2.11 -9.87 -11.69
C PHE A 455 2.48 -11.25 -11.18
#